data_AF-A0A814JEN5-F1
#
_entry.id   AF-A0A814JEN5-F1
#
_cell.length_a   1.000
_cell.length_b   1.000
_cell.length_c   1.000
_cell.angle_alpha   90.00
_cell.angle_beta   90.00
_cell.angle_gamma   90.00
#
_symmetry.space_group_name_H-M   'P 1'
#
loop_
_entity.id
_entity.type
_entity.pdbx_description
1 polymer ?
#
loop_
_entity_poly.entity_id
_entity_poly.type
_entity_poly.pdbx_seq_one_letter_code
_entity_poly.pdbx_strand_id
1 'polypeptide(L)'
;MRTVKDAFQLLFTEEMILIIVTETNRSARKAAEAWNEQNPDKKWQRKDTDSEEIWVFIGLLILAGVQRSQKENLHELWSMNSGRSIFRATMSKNRMDSLLKFCRFDDAATRDTRMEVDKLAPISEFWAMFLARLQIRAPYGLKFLSPVQSESMKSKKSEWTGLDYGLSPVHTELCYRYATFQVVQ
;
A
#
# COMPACT_ATOMS: atom_id res chain seq x y z
N MET A 1 -10.78 10.53 22.08
CA MET A 1 -11.00 10.01 20.72
C MET A 1 -12.49 10.10 20.44
N ARG A 2 -12.94 10.92 19.47
CA ARG A 2 -14.38 11.23 19.33
C ARG A 2 -15.00 10.69 18.04
N THR A 3 -14.20 10.34 17.02
CA THR A 3 -14.69 9.71 15.79
C THR A 3 -13.81 8.54 15.31
N VAL A 4 -14.36 7.71 14.41
CA VAL A 4 -13.60 6.65 13.70
C VAL A 4 -12.47 7.27 12.85
N LYS A 5 -12.70 8.44 12.25
CA LYS A 5 -11.70 9.18 11.46
C LYS A 5 -10.49 9.55 12.33
N ASP A 6 -10.72 10.03 13.56
CA ASP A 6 -9.64 10.38 14.48
C ASP A 6 -8.74 9.17 14.78
N ALA A 7 -9.32 7.97 14.89
CA ALA A 7 -8.57 6.74 15.14
C ALA A 7 -7.67 6.38 13.95
N PHE A 8 -8.17 6.53 12.72
CA PHE A 8 -7.36 6.29 11.51
C PHE A 8 -6.24 7.33 11.34
N GLN A 9 -6.48 8.59 11.73
CA GLN A 9 -5.46 9.64 11.72
C GLN A 9 -4.30 9.39 12.71
N LEU A 10 -4.46 8.46 13.66
CA LEU A 10 -3.35 7.99 14.49
C LEU A 10 -2.35 7.17 13.66
N LEU A 11 -2.86 6.34 12.74
CA LEU A 11 -2.08 5.43 11.91
C LEU A 11 -1.54 6.11 10.66
N PHE A 12 -2.39 6.86 9.95
CA PHE A 12 -2.03 7.61 8.75
C PHE A 12 -2.03 9.10 9.07
N THR A 13 -0.86 9.73 9.06
CA THR A 13 -0.75 11.17 9.30
C THR A 13 -1.17 11.97 8.06
N GLU A 14 -1.48 13.24 8.26
CA GLU A 14 -1.72 14.17 7.14
C GLU A 14 -0.52 14.21 6.18
N GLU A 15 0.70 14.20 6.71
CA GLU A 15 1.94 14.10 5.93
C GLU A 15 1.98 12.84 5.04
N MET A 16 1.67 11.67 5.59
CA MET A 16 1.61 10.42 4.82
C MET A 16 0.57 10.49 3.70
N ILE A 17 -0.59 11.10 3.97
CA ILE A 17 -1.63 11.29 2.95
C ILE A 17 -1.16 12.27 1.87
N LEU A 18 -0.47 13.35 2.25
CA LEU A 18 0.08 14.32 1.30
C LEU A 18 1.14 13.71 0.39
N ILE A 19 1.96 12.78 0.89
CA ILE A 19 2.89 12.00 0.07
C ILE A 19 2.12 11.19 -0.99
N ILE A 20 1.08 10.47 -0.59
CA ILE A 20 0.24 9.69 -1.52
C ILE A 20 -0.38 10.62 -2.57
N VAL A 21 -0.97 11.73 -2.16
CA VAL A 21 -1.59 12.72 -3.05
C VAL A 21 -0.58 13.24 -4.08
N THR A 22 0.58 13.70 -3.60
CA THR A 22 1.62 14.32 -4.43
C THR A 22 2.14 13.34 -5.47
N GLU A 23 2.53 12.14 -5.03
CA GLU A 23 3.15 11.17 -5.92
C GLU A 23 2.15 10.49 -6.85
N THR A 24 0.91 10.31 -6.40
CA THR A 24 -0.18 9.82 -7.26
C THR A 24 -0.50 10.82 -8.38
N ASN A 25 -0.60 12.11 -8.07
CA ASN A 25 -0.87 13.15 -9.06
C ASN A 25 0.32 13.30 -10.03
N ARG A 26 1.57 13.27 -9.51
CA ARG A 26 2.78 13.29 -10.34
C ARG A 26 2.79 12.12 -11.34
N SER A 27 2.54 10.90 -10.87
CA SER A 27 2.49 9.72 -11.73
C SER A 27 1.36 9.79 -12.76
N ALA A 28 0.21 10.35 -12.38
CA ALA A 28 -0.93 10.47 -13.27
C ALA A 28 -0.70 11.49 -14.40
N ARG A 29 -0.15 12.66 -14.06
CA ARG A 29 0.15 13.73 -15.03
C ARG A 29 1.19 13.27 -16.03
N LYS A 30 2.27 12.63 -15.58
CA LYS A 30 3.30 12.06 -16.48
C LYS A 30 2.70 11.05 -17.46
N ALA A 31 1.80 10.19 -17.01
CA ALA A 31 1.11 9.26 -17.90
C ALA A 31 0.18 9.97 -18.89
N ALA A 32 -0.50 11.02 -18.45
CA ALA A 32 -1.39 11.81 -19.29
C ALA A 32 -0.65 12.59 -20.37
N GLU A 33 0.48 13.22 -20.02
CA GLU A 33 1.38 13.90 -20.94
C GLU A 33 1.88 12.94 -22.02
N ALA A 34 2.46 11.80 -21.61
CA ALA A 34 2.98 10.81 -22.55
C ALA A 34 1.90 10.24 -23.50
N TRP A 35 0.66 10.10 -23.02
CA TRP A 35 -0.45 9.65 -23.86
C TRP A 35 -0.92 10.75 -24.81
N ASN A 36 -1.03 12.00 -24.34
CA ASN A 36 -1.45 13.14 -25.15
C ASN A 36 -0.47 13.46 -26.27
N GLU A 37 0.83 13.29 -26.03
CA GLU A 37 1.87 13.42 -27.06
C GLU A 37 1.67 12.42 -28.21
N GLN A 38 1.18 11.22 -27.90
CA GLN A 38 0.92 10.16 -28.89
C GLN A 38 -0.46 10.28 -29.56
N ASN A 39 -1.37 11.08 -28.99
CA ASN A 39 -2.77 11.18 -29.43
C ASN A 39 -3.16 12.66 -29.56
N PRO A 40 -2.62 13.42 -30.52
CA PRO A 40 -2.87 14.87 -30.64
C PRO A 40 -4.34 15.22 -30.93
N ASP A 41 -5.14 14.28 -31.45
CA ASP A 41 -6.56 14.43 -31.74
C ASP A 41 -7.45 14.33 -30.48
N LYS A 42 -6.92 13.79 -29.37
CA LYS A 42 -7.67 13.57 -28.13
C LYS A 42 -6.85 14.01 -26.93
N LYS A 43 -7.49 14.73 -26.01
CA LYS A 43 -6.83 15.11 -24.76
C LYS A 43 -7.35 14.25 -23.61
N TRP A 44 -6.52 13.34 -23.11
CA TRP A 44 -6.75 12.69 -21.84
C TRP A 44 -6.46 13.68 -20.72
N GLN A 45 -7.52 14.07 -20.03
CA GLN A 45 -7.47 14.94 -18.86
C GLN A 45 -8.03 14.17 -17.67
N ARG A 46 -7.26 14.17 -16.58
CA ARG A 46 -7.67 13.57 -15.31
C ARG A 46 -7.69 14.66 -14.25
N LYS A 47 -8.75 14.68 -13.43
CA LYS A 47 -8.78 15.48 -12.21
C LYS A 47 -7.74 14.96 -11.22
N ASP A 48 -6.90 15.86 -10.70
CA ASP A 48 -6.02 15.55 -9.60
C ASP A 48 -6.82 15.05 -8.38
N THR A 49 -6.13 14.27 -7.56
CA THR A 49 -6.66 13.72 -6.32
C THR A 49 -6.31 14.67 -5.18
N ASP A 50 -7.17 14.80 -4.20
CA ASP A 50 -6.93 15.56 -2.97
C ASP A 50 -6.88 14.62 -1.76
N SER A 51 -6.52 15.16 -0.60
CA SER A 51 -6.40 14.39 0.64
C SER A 51 -7.71 13.75 1.06
N GLU A 52 -8.85 14.43 0.85
CA GLU A 52 -10.17 13.90 1.20
C GLU A 52 -10.50 12.68 0.36
N GLU A 53 -10.25 12.73 -0.94
CA GLU A 53 -10.43 11.61 -1.85
C GLU A 53 -9.53 10.42 -1.52
N ILE A 54 -8.27 10.65 -1.10
CA ILE A 54 -7.40 9.56 -0.63
C ILE A 54 -7.92 8.94 0.67
N TRP A 55 -8.46 9.72 1.61
CA TRP A 55 -9.10 9.18 2.80
C TRP A 55 -10.30 8.28 2.46
N VAL A 56 -11.14 8.74 1.53
CA VAL A 56 -12.29 7.98 1.05
C VAL A 56 -11.83 6.69 0.34
N PHE A 57 -10.80 6.77 -0.48
CA PHE A 57 -10.19 5.63 -1.15
C PHE A 57 -9.69 4.56 -0.16
N ILE A 58 -8.92 4.98 0.85
CA ILE A 58 -8.45 4.07 1.92
C ILE A 58 -9.64 3.45 2.66
N GLY A 59 -10.68 4.23 2.96
CA GLY A 59 -11.91 3.74 3.59
C GLY A 59 -12.60 2.65 2.77
N LEU A 60 -12.70 2.81 1.45
CA LEU A 60 -13.25 1.78 0.57
C LEU A 60 -12.38 0.53 0.49
N LEU A 61 -11.05 0.66 0.52
CA LEU A 61 -10.15 -0.50 0.57
C LEU A 61 -10.33 -1.31 1.86
N ILE A 62 -10.46 -0.63 3.00
CA ILE A 62 -10.73 -1.28 4.29
C ILE A 62 -12.10 -1.98 4.26
N LEU A 63 -13.11 -1.31 3.73
CA LEU A 63 -14.46 -1.88 3.60
C LEU A 63 -14.47 -3.13 2.71
N ALA A 64 -13.76 -3.10 1.58
CA ALA A 64 -13.60 -4.26 0.71
C ALA A 64 -12.91 -5.43 1.45
N GLY A 65 -11.93 -5.13 2.30
CA GLY A 65 -11.28 -6.11 3.18
C GLY A 65 -12.24 -6.73 4.20
N VAL A 66 -13.05 -5.91 4.89
CA VAL A 66 -14.09 -6.37 5.84
C VAL A 66 -15.10 -7.30 5.16
N GLN A 67 -15.45 -7.00 3.91
CA GLN A 67 -16.40 -7.79 3.13
C GLN A 67 -15.78 -9.05 2.51
N ARG A 68 -14.48 -9.29 2.74
CA ARG A 68 -13.70 -10.41 2.20
C ARG A 68 -13.70 -10.47 0.67
N SER A 69 -13.90 -9.31 0.03
CA SER A 69 -14.04 -9.17 -1.42
C SER A 69 -12.69 -9.16 -2.16
N GLN A 70 -11.64 -9.72 -1.56
CA GLN A 70 -10.28 -9.75 -2.13
C GLN A 70 -10.19 -10.48 -3.48
N LYS A 71 -11.11 -11.43 -3.74
CA LYS A 71 -11.18 -12.21 -4.99
C LYS A 71 -12.27 -11.71 -5.94
N GLU A 72 -13.10 -10.77 -5.50
CA GLU A 72 -14.18 -10.23 -6.32
C GLU A 72 -13.59 -9.22 -7.32
N ASN A 73 -14.11 -9.22 -8.54
CA ASN A 73 -13.67 -8.24 -9.52
C ASN A 73 -14.17 -6.84 -9.13
N LEU A 74 -13.38 -5.80 -9.39
CA LEU A 74 -13.81 -4.41 -9.17
C LEU A 74 -15.15 -4.09 -9.86
N HIS A 75 -15.40 -4.69 -11.05
CA HIS A 75 -16.67 -4.59 -11.75
C HIS A 75 -17.84 -5.20 -10.95
N GLU A 76 -17.62 -6.33 -10.26
CA GLU A 76 -18.65 -6.97 -9.44
C GLU A 76 -18.95 -6.15 -8.18
N LEU A 77 -17.93 -5.61 -7.50
CA LEU A 77 -18.14 -4.72 -6.35
C LEU A 77 -18.99 -3.50 -6.71
N TRP A 78 -18.78 -2.95 -7.93
CA TRP A 78 -19.52 -1.80 -8.47
C TRP A 78 -20.74 -2.18 -9.31
N SER A 79 -21.16 -3.44 -9.33
CA SER A 79 -22.34 -3.88 -10.08
C SER A 79 -23.64 -3.25 -9.53
N MET A 80 -24.61 -3.01 -10.40
CA MET A 80 -25.96 -2.56 -10.00
C MET A 80 -26.74 -3.68 -9.31
N ASN A 81 -26.54 -4.93 -9.74
CA ASN A 81 -27.38 -6.07 -9.37
C ASN A 81 -26.80 -6.87 -8.20
N SER A 82 -25.48 -7.04 -8.18
CA SER A 82 -24.76 -7.87 -7.21
C SER A 82 -23.74 -7.08 -6.39
N GLY A 83 -23.48 -5.84 -6.78
CA GLY A 83 -22.52 -4.97 -6.12
C GLY A 83 -23.11 -4.31 -4.88
N ARG A 84 -22.25 -3.72 -4.07
CA ARG A 84 -22.67 -3.10 -2.81
C ARG A 84 -22.83 -1.60 -3.03
N SER A 85 -24.03 -1.10 -2.77
CA SER A 85 -24.44 0.28 -3.11
C SER A 85 -23.49 1.34 -2.56
N ILE A 86 -22.90 1.10 -1.39
CA ILE A 86 -21.95 2.00 -0.73
C ILE A 86 -20.73 2.35 -1.59
N PHE A 87 -20.18 1.42 -2.36
CA PHE A 87 -19.02 1.72 -3.22
C PHE A 87 -19.38 2.72 -4.32
N ARG A 88 -20.48 2.46 -5.02
CA ARG A 88 -21.00 3.32 -6.09
C ARG A 88 -21.48 4.67 -5.58
N ALA A 89 -22.09 4.70 -4.40
CA ALA A 89 -22.55 5.93 -3.76
C ALA A 89 -21.37 6.83 -3.34
N THR A 90 -20.21 6.22 -3.07
CA THR A 90 -19.01 6.93 -2.59
C THR A 90 -18.16 7.46 -3.75
N MET A 91 -17.82 6.62 -4.73
CA MET A 91 -17.09 7.05 -5.93
C MET A 91 -17.41 6.17 -7.13
N SER A 92 -17.19 6.69 -8.35
CA SER A 92 -17.38 5.91 -9.56
C SER A 92 -16.33 4.80 -9.69
N LYS A 93 -16.69 3.70 -10.35
CA LYS A 93 -15.76 2.59 -10.64
C LYS A 93 -14.51 3.08 -11.36
N ASN A 94 -14.69 3.94 -12.37
CA ASN A 94 -13.58 4.48 -13.17
C ASN A 94 -12.63 5.33 -12.32
N ARG A 95 -13.16 6.04 -11.31
CA ARG A 95 -12.30 6.79 -10.38
C ARG A 95 -11.52 5.86 -9.46
N MET A 96 -12.17 4.83 -8.90
CA MET A 96 -11.49 3.81 -8.09
C MET A 96 -10.38 3.10 -8.89
N ASP A 97 -10.67 2.68 -10.11
CA ASP A 97 -9.71 2.03 -11.02
C ASP A 97 -8.52 2.96 -11.33
N SER A 98 -8.80 4.24 -11.58
CA SER A 98 -7.75 5.25 -11.78
C SER A 98 -6.87 5.42 -10.55
N LEU A 99 -7.45 5.49 -9.35
CA LEU A 99 -6.68 5.61 -8.10
C LEU A 99 -5.84 4.35 -7.85
N LEU A 100 -6.39 3.15 -8.04
CA LEU A 100 -5.65 1.90 -7.93
C LEU A 100 -4.45 1.85 -8.88
N LYS A 101 -4.61 2.30 -10.13
CA LYS A 101 -3.55 2.28 -11.14
C LYS A 101 -2.39 3.23 -10.81
N PHE A 102 -2.72 4.41 -10.29
CA PHE A 102 -1.75 5.51 -10.13
C PHE A 102 -1.30 5.76 -8.69
N CYS A 103 -1.84 5.06 -7.70
CA CYS A 103 -1.42 5.19 -6.30
C CYS A 103 0.10 4.99 -6.17
N ARG A 104 0.82 5.99 -5.66
CA ARG A 104 2.28 5.94 -5.40
C ARG A 104 2.58 6.44 -3.99
N PHE A 105 3.70 5.98 -3.44
CA PHE A 105 4.17 6.30 -2.09
C PHE A 105 5.55 6.96 -2.07
N ASP A 106 6.18 7.15 -3.24
CA ASP A 106 7.55 7.62 -3.37
C ASP A 106 7.76 8.43 -4.65
N ASP A 107 8.83 9.24 -4.66
CA ASP A 107 9.27 9.96 -5.85
C ASP A 107 9.94 9.03 -6.85
N ALA A 108 9.30 8.87 -8.02
CA ALA A 108 9.81 8.06 -9.12
C ALA A 108 11.13 8.57 -9.70
N ALA A 109 11.47 9.85 -9.57
CA ALA A 109 12.70 10.43 -10.12
C ALA A 109 13.96 9.97 -9.38
N THR A 110 13.84 9.68 -8.08
CA THR A 110 14.96 9.20 -7.25
C THR A 110 14.88 7.70 -6.98
N ARG A 111 13.88 7.02 -7.54
CA ARG A 111 13.63 5.61 -7.23
C ARG A 111 14.75 4.70 -7.73
N ASP A 112 15.23 4.90 -8.95
CA ASP A 112 16.22 4.00 -9.56
C ASP A 112 17.52 3.98 -8.75
N THR A 113 18.00 5.15 -8.31
CA THR A 113 19.20 5.27 -7.46
C THR A 113 18.98 4.66 -6.07
N ARG A 114 17.79 4.84 -5.48
CA ARG A 114 17.46 4.23 -4.19
C ARG A 114 17.33 2.71 -4.28
N MET A 115 16.84 2.19 -5.40
CA MET A 115 16.67 0.75 -5.63
C MET A 115 17.97 -0.03 -5.68
N GLU A 116 19.10 0.63 -5.97
CA GLU A 116 20.44 0.02 -5.90
C GLU A 116 20.78 -0.46 -4.47
N VAL A 117 20.29 0.26 -3.46
CA VAL A 117 20.55 -0.01 -2.03
C VAL A 117 19.35 -0.67 -1.36
N ASP A 118 18.14 -0.23 -1.69
CA ASP A 118 16.88 -0.68 -1.09
C ASP A 118 15.89 -1.13 -2.17
N LYS A 119 15.73 -2.45 -2.31
CA LYS A 119 14.76 -3.05 -3.24
C LYS A 119 13.31 -2.65 -2.97
N LEU A 120 13.00 -2.18 -1.76
CA LEU A 120 11.68 -1.71 -1.36
C LEU A 120 11.56 -0.17 -1.39
N ALA A 121 12.50 0.53 -2.04
CA ALA A 121 12.46 1.98 -2.24
C ALA A 121 11.09 2.56 -2.66
N PRO A 122 10.23 1.85 -3.44
CA PRO A 122 8.90 2.36 -3.77
C PRO A 122 7.94 2.57 -2.59
N ILE A 123 8.22 1.98 -1.43
CA ILE A 123 7.34 2.05 -0.25
C ILE A 123 8.10 2.20 1.08
N SER A 124 9.42 2.01 1.10
CA SER A 124 10.18 1.86 2.34
C SER A 124 10.10 3.07 3.26
N GLU A 125 10.17 4.29 2.72
CA GLU A 125 10.02 5.53 3.50
C GLU A 125 8.62 5.64 4.10
N PHE A 126 7.58 5.47 3.28
CA PHE A 126 6.19 5.46 3.75
C PHE A 126 5.95 4.39 4.82
N TRP A 127 6.54 3.21 4.64
CA TRP A 127 6.47 2.11 5.59
C TRP A 127 7.17 2.44 6.91
N ALA A 128 8.34 3.08 6.87
CA ALA A 128 9.04 3.54 8.06
C ALA A 128 8.22 4.58 8.85
N MET A 129 7.59 5.53 8.15
CA MET A 129 6.67 6.50 8.77
C MET A 129 5.51 5.78 9.47
N PHE A 130 4.89 4.81 8.79
CA PHE A 130 3.81 4.00 9.35
C PHE A 130 4.25 3.23 10.61
N LEU A 131 5.39 2.55 10.54
CA LEU A 131 5.93 1.79 11.68
C LEU A 131 6.23 2.69 12.88
N ALA A 132 6.75 3.90 12.66
CA ALA A 132 6.99 4.86 13.74
C ALA A 132 5.68 5.21 14.48
N ARG A 133 4.55 5.31 13.77
CA ARG A 133 3.23 5.55 14.39
C ARG A 133 2.74 4.39 15.24
N LEU A 134 3.12 3.15 14.90
CA LEU A 134 2.80 1.95 15.69
C LEU A 134 3.69 1.84 16.93
N GLN A 135 5.00 2.07 16.79
CA GLN A 135 5.97 1.98 17.90
C GLN A 135 5.67 2.99 19.01
N ILE A 136 5.34 4.24 18.67
CA ILE A 136 4.98 5.28 19.66
C ILE A 136 3.76 4.85 20.51
N ARG A 137 2.89 3.98 19.97
CA ARG A 137 1.60 3.63 20.58
C ARG A 137 1.57 2.23 21.19
N ALA A 138 2.62 1.43 21.02
CA ALA A 138 2.82 0.18 21.70
C ALA A 138 3.89 0.36 22.82
N PRO A 139 3.51 0.89 24.00
CA PRO A 139 4.45 1.11 25.11
C PRO A 139 5.06 -0.20 25.66
N TYR A 140 4.56 -1.36 25.23
CA TYR A 140 5.09 -2.68 25.57
C TYR A 140 5.72 -3.34 24.33
N GLY A 141 7.01 -3.06 24.09
CA GLY A 141 7.93 -4.08 23.61
C GLY A 141 8.06 -4.40 22.11
N LEU A 142 7.61 -3.56 21.17
CA LEU A 142 8.06 -3.71 19.77
C LEU A 142 9.52 -3.24 19.63
N LYS A 143 10.47 -4.09 20.06
CA LYS A 143 11.91 -3.91 19.78
C LYS A 143 12.23 -4.53 18.43
N PHE A 144 12.51 -3.68 17.43
CA PHE A 144 13.08 -4.13 16.17
C PHE A 144 14.57 -4.47 16.39
N LEU A 145 14.98 -5.66 15.96
CA LEU A 145 16.36 -6.14 16.14
C LEU A 145 17.36 -5.21 15.44
N SER A 146 18.49 -4.98 16.10
CA SER A 146 19.63 -4.29 15.48
C SER A 146 20.25 -5.15 14.37
N PRO A 147 20.94 -4.55 13.37
CA PRO A 147 21.51 -5.27 12.22
C PRO A 147 22.33 -6.52 12.58
N VAL A 148 23.03 -6.49 13.72
CA VAL A 148 23.87 -7.59 14.24
C VAL A 148 23.08 -8.87 14.54
N GLN A 149 21.82 -8.75 14.97
CA GLN A 149 20.99 -9.90 15.31
C GLN A 149 20.33 -10.53 14.06
N SER A 150 20.25 -9.79 12.95
CA SER A 150 19.76 -10.30 11.66
C SER A 150 20.72 -11.29 10.99
N GLU A 151 22.02 -11.16 11.24
CA GLU A 151 23.07 -12.02 10.68
C GLU A 151 23.01 -13.45 11.26
N SER A 152 22.76 -13.56 12.57
CA SER A 152 22.63 -14.84 13.29
C SER A 152 21.44 -15.68 12.77
N MET A 153 20.37 -15.04 12.30
CA MET A 153 19.19 -15.74 11.79
C MET A 153 19.36 -16.28 10.36
N LYS A 154 20.23 -15.67 9.54
CA LYS A 154 20.55 -16.18 8.19
C LYS A 154 21.18 -17.58 8.25
N SER A 155 21.92 -17.89 9.33
CA SER A 155 22.54 -19.19 9.58
C SER A 155 21.54 -20.33 9.80
N LYS A 156 20.28 -20.05 10.16
CA LYS A 156 19.26 -21.07 10.45
C LYS A 156 18.29 -21.31 9.28
N LYS A 157 18.47 -20.60 8.15
CA LYS A 157 17.60 -20.69 6.96
C LYS A 157 17.56 -22.08 6.33
N SER A 158 18.67 -22.83 6.40
CA SER A 158 18.78 -24.18 5.82
C SER A 158 17.93 -25.24 6.53
N GLU A 159 17.50 -24.99 7.76
CA GLU A 159 16.77 -25.97 8.58
C GLU A 159 15.25 -25.98 8.28
N TRP A 160 14.71 -24.85 7.81
CA TRP A 160 13.27 -24.67 7.56
C TRP A 160 12.84 -24.99 6.12
N THR A 161 13.79 -25.03 5.19
CA THR A 161 13.54 -25.40 3.79
C THR A 161 13.26 -26.89 3.60
N GLY A 162 13.34 -27.70 4.67
CA GLY A 162 13.12 -29.15 4.65
C GLY A 162 11.70 -29.62 5.01
N LEU A 163 10.79 -28.71 5.39
CA LEU A 163 9.39 -29.07 5.67
C LEU A 163 8.51 -28.71 4.46
N ASP A 164 8.08 -29.73 3.71
CA ASP A 164 7.30 -29.56 2.49
C ASP A 164 5.83 -29.21 2.80
N TYR A 165 5.54 -27.91 2.83
CA TYR A 165 4.19 -27.37 2.98
C TYR A 165 3.53 -26.97 1.64
N GLY A 166 4.12 -27.33 0.49
CA GLY A 166 3.55 -27.04 -0.83
C GLY A 166 3.41 -25.53 -1.16
N LEU A 167 4.14 -24.66 -0.46
CA LEU A 167 4.16 -23.22 -0.69
C LEU A 167 5.24 -22.84 -1.72
N SER A 168 4.89 -21.93 -2.64
CA SER A 168 5.83 -21.36 -3.62
C SER A 168 7.05 -20.74 -2.92
N PRO A 169 8.27 -20.81 -3.48
CA PRO A 169 9.49 -20.27 -2.86
C PRO A 169 9.37 -18.81 -2.38
N VAL A 170 8.57 -18.00 -3.07
CA VAL A 170 8.31 -16.59 -2.69
C VAL A 170 7.43 -16.49 -1.44
N HIS A 171 6.44 -17.39 -1.32
CA HIS A 171 5.59 -17.49 -0.13
C HIS A 171 6.39 -18.02 1.06
N THR A 172 7.29 -18.99 0.84
CA THR A 172 8.18 -19.50 1.89
C THR A 172 9.13 -18.43 2.40
N GLU A 173 9.65 -17.57 1.51
CA GLU A 173 10.51 -16.42 1.89
C GLU A 173 9.73 -15.35 2.69
N LEU A 174 8.48 -15.07 2.31
CA LEU A 174 7.59 -14.18 3.05
C LEU A 174 7.23 -14.74 4.41
N CYS A 175 6.88 -16.03 4.48
CA CYS A 175 6.64 -16.74 5.73
C CYS A 175 7.90 -16.80 6.60
N TYR A 176 9.10 -16.89 6.02
CA TYR A 176 10.35 -16.83 6.79
C TYR A 176 10.54 -15.44 7.41
N ARG A 177 10.31 -14.38 6.63
CA ARG A 177 10.35 -12.99 7.11
C ARG A 177 9.26 -12.70 8.15
N TYR A 178 8.12 -13.38 8.07
CA TYR A 178 7.02 -13.31 9.04
C TYR A 178 7.24 -14.21 10.26
N ALA A 179 7.93 -15.36 10.13
CA ALA A 179 8.20 -16.31 11.20
C ALA A 179 9.37 -15.84 12.07
N THR A 180 10.38 -15.18 11.49
CA THR A 180 11.32 -14.36 12.28
C THR A 180 10.62 -13.22 13.03
N PHE A 181 9.39 -12.86 12.64
CA PHE A 181 8.53 -11.88 13.28
C PHE A 181 7.55 -12.48 14.32
N GLN A 182 7.29 -13.81 14.30
CA GLN A 182 6.29 -14.46 15.15
C GLN A 182 6.86 -15.43 16.20
N VAL A 183 8.06 -15.99 16.02
CA VAL A 183 8.65 -16.95 16.99
C VAL A 183 9.39 -16.24 18.15
N VAL A 184 9.38 -14.90 18.16
CA VAL A 184 9.76 -14.10 19.35
C VAL A 184 8.53 -13.96 20.27
N GLN A 185 8.11 -15.08 20.87
CA GLN A 185 7.38 -15.10 22.15
C GLN A 185 8.20 -15.85 23.19
#